data_AF-A0A0A9X6J9-F1
#
_entry.id   AF-A0A0A9X6J9-F1
#
_cell.length_a   1.000
_cell.length_b   1.000
_cell.length_c   1.000
_cell.angle_alpha   90.00
_cell.angle_beta   90.00
_cell.angle_gamma   90.00
#
_symmetry.space_group_name_H-M   'P 1'
#
loop_
_entity.id
_entity.type
_entity.pdbx_description
1 polymer ?
#
loop_
_entity_poly.entity_id
_entity_poly.type
_entity_poly.pdbx_seq_one_letter_code
_entity_poly.pdbx_strand_id
1 'polypeptide(L)'
;CTAKLHIIDLAGSERVSRSNVTGSVLRETKNINFSISVLGNVIAARANGSQHVPYRDSILTYLLQDSLEKNSKTLMFVHLSPTFESLSETLSSLRFAERARRVELGRVVRNVSINTLSPHIGNNDDGDGNCGS
;
A
#
# COMPACT_ATOMS: atom_id res chain seq x y z
N CYS A 1 -10.45 6.40 17.05
CA CYS A 1 -9.32 5.63 16.48
C CYS A 1 -9.87 4.60 15.51
N THR A 2 -9.55 4.71 14.21
CA THR A 2 -10.06 3.80 13.17
C THR A 2 -8.90 2.95 12.65
N ALA A 3 -9.08 1.64 12.60
CA ALA A 3 -8.14 0.71 11.98
C ALA A 3 -8.63 0.36 10.56
N LYS A 4 -7.71 0.23 9.61
CA LYS A 4 -7.99 -0.29 8.26
C LYS A 4 -7.37 -1.67 8.13
N LEU A 5 -8.14 -2.63 7.62
CA LEU A 5 -7.66 -3.96 7.27
C LEU A 5 -7.92 -4.18 5.79
N HIS A 6 -6.85 -4.46 5.04
CA HIS A 6 -6.94 -4.86 3.64
C HIS A 6 -6.62 -6.35 3.53
N ILE A 7 -7.57 -7.13 3.00
CA ILE A 7 -7.35 -8.53 2.61
C ILE A 7 -7.46 -8.56 1.10
N ILE A 8 -6.37 -8.92 0.44
CA ILE A 8 -6.25 -8.85 -1.01
C ILE A 8 -5.80 -10.21 -1.51
N ASP A 9 -6.55 -10.73 -2.48
CA ASP A 9 -6.17 -11.91 -3.24
C ASP A 9 -5.65 -11.46 -4.62
N LEU A 10 -4.47 -11.97 -4.99
CA LEU A 10 -3.84 -11.68 -6.27
C LEU A 10 -3.92 -12.92 -7.13
N ALA A 11 -4.37 -12.75 -8.38
CA ALA A 11 -4.32 -13.81 -9.37
C ALA A 11 -2.87 -14.27 -9.63
N GLY A 12 -2.73 -15.41 -10.31
CA GLY A 12 -1.43 -16.00 -10.58
C GLY A 12 -0.52 -15.08 -11.41
N SER A 13 0.79 -15.20 -11.18
CA SER A 13 1.83 -14.43 -11.86
C SER A 13 2.36 -15.14 -13.10
N GLU A 14 1.65 -16.15 -13.60
CA GLU A 14 2.12 -16.96 -14.73
C GLU A 14 2.26 -16.13 -15.99
N ARG A 15 3.32 -16.43 -16.74
CA ARG A 15 3.57 -15.75 -18.00
C ARG A 15 2.51 -16.12 -19.03
N VAL A 16 1.99 -15.08 -19.67
CA VAL A 16 1.12 -15.17 -20.86
C VAL A 16 1.72 -16.05 -21.95
N SER A 17 3.05 -16.17 -22.05
CA SER A 17 3.71 -17.03 -23.04
C SER A 17 3.51 -18.53 -22.82
N ARG A 18 3.09 -18.96 -21.61
CA ARG A 18 2.76 -20.37 -21.32
C ARG A 18 1.30 -20.69 -21.61
N SER A 19 0.43 -19.69 -21.57
CA SER A 19 -0.97 -19.83 -21.91
C SER A 19 -1.10 -19.52 -23.40
N ASN A 20 -1.42 -20.52 -24.22
CA ASN A 20 -1.70 -20.33 -25.66
C ASN A 20 -3.02 -19.54 -25.89
N VAL A 21 -3.33 -18.57 -25.04
CA VAL A 21 -4.55 -17.77 -25.04
C VAL A 21 -4.44 -16.67 -26.09
N THR A 22 -5.52 -16.54 -26.86
CA THR A 22 -5.66 -15.56 -27.93
C THR A 22 -6.89 -14.69 -27.68
N GLY A 23 -7.03 -13.59 -28.43
CA GLY A 23 -8.24 -12.75 -28.39
C GLY A 23 -8.48 -12.02 -27.07
N SER A 24 -9.72 -12.04 -26.58
CA SER A 24 -10.15 -11.33 -25.36
C SER A 24 -9.47 -11.86 -24.09
N VAL A 25 -9.22 -13.17 -24.02
CA VAL A 25 -8.56 -13.82 -22.87
C VAL A 25 -7.12 -13.33 -22.74
N LEU A 26 -6.41 -13.15 -23.87
CA LEU A 26 -5.07 -12.58 -23.87
C LEU A 26 -5.03 -11.16 -23.26
N ARG A 27 -6.05 -10.35 -23.55
CA ARG A 27 -6.17 -8.99 -23.01
C ARG A 27 -6.45 -9.01 -21.50
N GLU A 28 -7.26 -9.94 -21.03
CA GLU A 28 -7.51 -10.14 -19.60
C GLU A 28 -6.25 -10.60 -18.85
N THR A 29 -5.56 -11.64 -19.35
CA THR A 29 -4.32 -12.14 -18.74
C THR A 29 -3.22 -11.08 -18.72
N LYS A 30 -3.15 -10.21 -19.74
CA LYS A 30 -2.24 -9.05 -19.73
C LYS A 30 -2.59 -8.05 -18.63
N ASN A 31 -3.86 -7.76 -18.40
CA ASN A 31 -4.28 -6.84 -17.35
C ASN A 31 -4.04 -7.39 -15.95
N ILE A 32 -4.22 -8.71 -15.74
CA ILE A 32 -3.86 -9.38 -14.49
C ILE A 32 -2.37 -9.16 -14.19
N ASN A 33 -1.51 -9.55 -15.13
CA ASN A 33 -0.07 -9.43 -14.99
C ASN A 33 0.42 -7.99 -14.92
N PHE A 34 -0.29 -7.05 -15.53
CA PHE A 34 -0.01 -5.62 -15.43
C PHE A 34 -0.08 -5.13 -13.98
N SER A 35 -1.18 -5.43 -13.28
CA SER A 35 -1.36 -4.98 -11.89
C SER A 35 -0.27 -5.53 -10.94
N ILE A 36 0.12 -6.80 -11.14
CA ILE A 36 1.17 -7.47 -10.37
C ILE A 36 2.55 -6.88 -10.71
N SER A 37 2.81 -6.56 -11.98
CA SER A 37 4.06 -5.94 -12.41
C SER A 37 4.22 -4.52 -11.83
N VAL A 38 3.15 -3.73 -11.87
CA VAL A 38 3.12 -2.38 -11.28
C VAL A 38 3.33 -2.44 -9.77
N LEU A 39 2.72 -3.41 -9.08
CA LEU A 39 2.98 -3.67 -7.66
C LEU A 39 4.47 -4.01 -7.41
N GLY A 40 5.08 -4.81 -8.29
CA GLY A 40 6.52 -5.11 -8.26
C GLY A 40 7.39 -3.86 -8.39
N ASN A 41 7.01 -2.91 -9.25
CA ASN A 41 7.71 -1.64 -9.43
C ASN A 41 7.63 -0.76 -8.18
N VAL A 42 6.44 -0.68 -7.56
CA VAL A 42 6.24 0.03 -6.29
C VAL A 42 7.11 -0.56 -5.17
N ILE A 43 7.11 -1.88 -5.02
CA ILE A 43 7.94 -2.59 -4.04
C ILE A 43 9.43 -2.30 -4.28
N ALA A 44 9.89 -2.38 -5.52
CA ALA A 44 11.29 -2.11 -5.86
C ALA A 44 11.68 -0.66 -5.55
N ALA A 45 10.84 0.32 -5.91
CA ALA A 45 11.06 1.73 -5.60
C ALA A 45 11.14 1.97 -4.08
N ARG A 46 10.28 1.29 -3.30
CA ARG A 46 10.31 1.38 -1.82
C ARG A 46 11.55 0.72 -1.22
N ALA A 47 11.92 -0.46 -1.68
CA ALA A 47 13.12 -1.16 -1.22
C ALA A 47 14.42 -0.37 -1.51
N ASN A 48 14.43 0.41 -2.59
CA ASN A 48 15.56 1.26 -2.98
C ASN A 48 15.53 2.66 -2.36
N GLY A 49 14.52 3.00 -1.54
CA GLY A 49 14.37 4.33 -0.95
C GLY A 49 14.15 5.44 -1.99
N SER A 50 13.55 5.13 -3.14
CA SER A 50 13.28 6.11 -4.20
C SER A 50 12.37 7.24 -3.69
N GLN A 51 12.69 8.49 -4.06
CA GLN A 51 11.90 9.66 -3.68
C GLN A 51 10.49 9.61 -4.28
N HIS A 52 10.37 9.15 -5.53
CA HIS A 52 9.10 8.97 -6.20
C HIS A 52 8.74 7.47 -6.28
N VAL A 53 7.53 7.12 -5.82
CA VAL A 53 7.00 5.76 -5.85
C VAL A 53 5.70 5.77 -6.68
N PRO A 54 5.61 4.93 -7.73
CA PRO A 54 4.54 5.04 -8.74
C PRO A 54 3.22 4.36 -8.31
N TYR A 55 2.63 4.79 -7.20
CA TYR A 55 1.38 4.19 -6.70
C TYR A 55 0.20 4.36 -7.67
N ARG A 56 0.24 5.39 -8.54
CA ARG A 56 -0.88 5.76 -9.43
C ARG A 56 -0.90 5.00 -10.76
N ASP A 57 0.10 4.16 -11.02
CA ASP A 57 0.21 3.42 -12.28
C ASP A 57 -0.83 2.29 -12.39
N SER A 58 -1.46 1.89 -11.28
CA SER A 58 -2.59 0.98 -11.27
C SER A 58 -3.57 1.28 -10.13
N ILE A 59 -4.82 0.89 -10.30
CA ILE A 59 -5.85 0.98 -9.23
C ILE A 59 -5.43 0.17 -8.01
N LEU A 60 -4.84 -1.02 -8.21
CA LEU A 60 -4.37 -1.89 -7.13
C LEU A 60 -3.34 -1.19 -6.25
N THR A 61 -2.29 -0.63 -6.86
CA THR A 61 -1.23 0.07 -6.12
C THR A 61 -1.70 1.35 -5.47
N TYR A 62 -2.69 2.02 -6.07
CA TYR A 62 -3.30 3.21 -5.49
C TYR A 62 -4.08 2.87 -4.22
N LEU A 63 -4.89 1.82 -4.25
CA LEU A 63 -5.62 1.32 -3.07
C LEU A 63 -4.68 0.82 -1.97
N LEU A 64 -3.54 0.25 -2.36
CA LEU A 64 -2.52 -0.28 -1.46
C LEU A 64 -1.55 0.76 -0.90
N GLN A 65 -1.61 2.01 -1.35
CA GLN A 65 -0.66 3.05 -0.96
C GLN A 65 -0.53 3.17 0.56
N ASP A 66 -1.65 3.27 1.28
CA ASP A 66 -1.68 3.33 2.76
C ASP A 66 -1.00 2.11 3.41
N SER A 67 -1.05 0.94 2.77
CA SER A 67 -0.46 -0.29 3.28
C SER A 67 1.04 -0.42 2.98
N LEU A 68 1.55 0.28 1.96
CA LEU A 68 2.93 0.14 1.45
C LEU A 68 3.79 1.40 1.68
N GLU A 69 3.20 2.49 2.15
CA GLU A 69 3.93 3.74 2.39
C GLU A 69 4.36 3.89 3.86
N LYS A 70 3.41 4.02 4.79
CA LYS A 70 3.71 4.34 6.20
C LYS A 70 2.67 3.78 7.18
N ASN A 71 3.13 3.54 8.40
CA ASN A 71 2.30 3.23 9.57
C ASN A 71 1.32 2.05 9.38
N SER A 72 1.68 1.09 8.53
CA SER A 72 0.91 -0.13 8.31
C SER A 72 1.77 -1.35 8.60
N LYS A 73 1.10 -2.44 8.98
CA LYS A 73 1.69 -3.77 9.03
C LYS A 73 1.22 -4.52 7.81
N THR A 74 2.16 -4.97 7.00
CA THR A 74 1.87 -5.67 5.75
C THR A 74 2.48 -7.06 5.80
N LEU A 75 1.65 -8.07 5.54
CA LEU A 75 2.05 -9.46 5.42
C LEU A 75 1.74 -9.92 4.00
N MET A 76 2.68 -10.63 3.39
CA MET A 76 2.51 -11.20 2.05
C MET A 76 2.66 -12.73 2.14
N PHE A 77 1.66 -13.44 1.63
CA PHE A 77 1.75 -14.89 1.38
C PHE A 77 2.13 -15.11 -0.08
N VAL A 78 3.01 -16.07 -0.32
CA VAL A 78 3.50 -16.41 -1.66
C VAL A 78 3.24 -17.89 -1.88
N HIS A 79 2.30 -18.20 -2.77
CA HIS A 79 1.97 -19.57 -3.13
C HIS A 79 2.85 -20.04 -4.27
N LEU A 80 3.54 -21.17 -4.06
CA LEU A 80 4.50 -21.75 -4.98
C LEU A 80 4.08 -23.15 -5.38
N SER A 81 4.35 -23.54 -6.62
CA SER A 81 4.17 -24.93 -7.06
C SER A 81 5.40 -25.75 -6.69
N PRO A 82 5.24 -26.98 -6.15
CA PRO A 82 6.36 -27.88 -5.88
C PRO A 82 6.88 -28.60 -7.13
N THR A 83 6.27 -28.38 -8.30
CA THR A 83 6.57 -29.12 -9.52
C THR A 83 7.75 -28.55 -10.30
N PHE A 84 8.52 -29.42 -10.97
CA PHE A 84 9.70 -29.00 -11.74
C PHE A 84 9.33 -28.14 -12.96
N GLU A 85 8.18 -28.40 -13.59
CA GLU A 85 7.66 -27.62 -14.72
C GLU A 85 7.33 -26.17 -14.32
N SER A 86 7.21 -25.89 -13.03
CA SER A 86 6.88 -24.57 -12.47
C SER A 86 8.08 -23.89 -11.82
N LEU A 87 9.30 -24.45 -11.95
CA LEU A 87 10.50 -23.91 -11.31
C LEU A 87 10.78 -22.45 -11.70
N SER A 88 10.62 -22.10 -12.98
CA SER A 88 10.88 -20.74 -13.48
C SER A 88 9.92 -19.69 -12.89
N GLU A 89 8.64 -20.04 -12.77
CA GLU A 89 7.62 -19.17 -12.16
C GLU A 89 7.84 -19.09 -10.64
N THR A 90 8.11 -20.22 -10.00
CA THR A 90 8.45 -20.30 -8.57
C THR A 90 9.63 -19.39 -8.22
N LEU A 91 10.69 -19.42 -9.02
CA LEU A 91 11.85 -18.55 -8.82
C LEU A 91 11.49 -17.07 -9.00
N SER A 92 10.60 -16.76 -9.93
CA SER A 92 10.13 -15.38 -10.17
C SER A 92 9.33 -14.86 -8.98
N SER A 93 8.42 -15.67 -8.43
CA SER A 93 7.65 -15.36 -7.22
C SER A 93 8.55 -15.23 -5.98
N LEU A 94 9.55 -16.09 -5.81
CA LEU A 94 10.53 -15.98 -4.72
C LEU A 94 11.37 -14.70 -4.81
N ARG A 95 11.82 -14.32 -6.01
CA ARG A 95 12.53 -13.06 -6.24
C ARG A 95 11.65 -11.85 -5.93
N PHE A 96 10.35 -11.93 -6.24
CA PHE A 96 9.40 -10.89 -5.85
C PHE A 96 9.29 -10.78 -4.33
N ALA A 97 9.11 -11.90 -3.64
CA ALA A 97 9.03 -11.96 -2.18
C ALA A 97 10.30 -11.42 -1.51
N GLU A 98 11.46 -11.72 -2.09
CA GLU A 98 12.75 -11.21 -1.61
C GLU A 98 12.86 -9.69 -1.70
N ARG A 99 12.38 -9.08 -2.79
CA ARG A 99 12.27 -7.61 -2.90
C ARG A 99 11.25 -7.04 -1.92
N ALA A 100 10.09 -7.67 -1.77
CA ALA A 100 9.06 -7.25 -0.83
C ALA A 100 9.57 -7.22 0.62
N ARG A 101 10.36 -8.22 1.01
CA ARG A 101 10.98 -8.31 2.33
C ARG A 101 11.94 -7.14 2.63
N ARG A 102 12.58 -6.57 1.61
CA ARG A 102 13.50 -5.42 1.76
C ARG A 102 12.80 -4.08 1.98
N VAL A 103 11.47 -4.03 1.86
CA VAL A 103 10.73 -2.78 2.06
C VAL A 103 10.66 -2.45 3.54
N GLU A 104 11.25 -1.31 3.93
CA GLU A 104 11.16 -0.77 5.27
C GLU A 104 10.00 0.23 5.39
N LEU A 105 8.95 -0.13 6.13
CA LEU A 105 7.76 0.71 6.33
C LEU A 105 7.87 1.68 7.51
N GLY A 106 9.07 1.81 8.10
CA GLY A 106 9.30 2.60 9.30
C GLY A 106 8.57 2.06 10.54
N ARG A 107 8.69 2.78 11.66
CA ARG A 107 8.03 2.40 12.92
C ARG A 107 6.54 2.72 12.86
N VAL A 108 5.71 1.72 13.18
CA VAL A 108 4.26 1.91 13.35
C VAL A 108 4.01 2.72 14.64
N VAL A 109 3.27 3.82 14.52
CA VAL A 109 2.89 4.74 15.59
C VAL A 109 1.37 4.64 15.83
N ARG A 110 0.94 4.66 17.09
CA ARG A 110 -0.48 4.68 17.43
C ARG A 110 -1.09 6.02 17.01
N ASN A 111 -2.15 5.98 16.20
CA ASN A 111 -2.95 7.16 15.88
C ASN A 111 -3.81 7.53 17.10
N VAL A 112 -3.28 8.38 17.98
CA VAL A 112 -4.02 8.98 19.09
C VAL A 112 -4.51 10.35 18.65
N SER A 113 -5.82 10.48 18.46
CA SER A 113 -6.46 11.79 18.28
C SER A 113 -6.45 12.52 19.62
N ILE A 114 -5.50 13.43 19.81
CA ILE A 114 -5.51 14.35 20.95
C ILE A 114 -6.58 15.40 20.64
N ASN A 115 -7.73 15.33 21.32
CA ASN A 115 -8.65 16.46 21.39
C ASN A 115 -7.98 17.52 22.26
N THR A 116 -7.13 18.36 21.66
CA THR A 116 -6.72 19.60 22.31
C THR A 116 -7.94 20.51 22.28
N LEU A 117 -8.70 20.53 23.37
CA LEU A 117 -9.63 21.62 23.63
C LEU A 117 -8.77 22.87 23.71
N SER A 118 -8.86 23.74 22.71
CA SER A 118 -8.28 25.08 22.74
C SER A 118 -8.81 25.78 24.00
N PRO A 119 -7.95 26.29 24.90
CA PRO A 119 -8.46 27.13 25.98
C PRO A 119 -8.97 28.42 25.36
N HIS A 120 -10.29 28.59 25.32
CA HIS A 120 -10.91 29.88 25.09
C HIS A 120 -10.51 30.80 26.25
N ILE A 121 -9.53 31.68 26.02
CA ILE A 121 -9.29 32.84 26.86
C ILE A 121 -10.49 33.77 26.62
N GLY A 122 -11.45 33.75 27.54
CA GLY A 122 -12.49 34.76 27.62
C GLY A 122 -11.86 36.05 28.13
N ASN A 123 -11.86 37.09 27.31
CA ASN A 123 -11.60 38.46 27.77
C ASN A 123 -12.84 38.90 28.54
N ASN A 124 -12.74 38.98 29.87
CA ASN A 124 -13.70 39.70 30.68
C ASN A 124 -13.31 41.19 30.65
N ASP A 125 -13.87 41.93 29.69
CA ASP A 125 -13.93 43.39 29.77
C ASP A 125 -15.15 43.77 30.61
N ASP A 126 -15.04 43.61 31.93
CA ASP A 126 -15.94 44.23 32.91
C ASP A 126 -15.48 45.68 33.15
N GLY A 127 -15.79 46.56 32.19
CA GLY A 127 -15.66 48.00 32.31
C GLY A 127 -16.95 48.59 32.89
N ASP A 128 -17.06 48.52 34.21
CA ASP A 128 -18.20 48.99 35.00
C ASP A 128 -18.46 50.49 34.78
N GLY A 129 -19.74 50.83 34.53
CA GLY A 129 -20.20 52.19 34.34
C GLY A 129 -20.25 52.94 35.67
N ASN A 130 -19.51 54.06 35.77
CA ASN A 130 -19.68 55.00 36.87
C ASN A 130 -20.64 56.13 36.46
N CYS A 131 -21.87 56.06 36.97
CA CYS A 131 -22.83 57.16 37.05
C CYS A 131 -22.72 57.86 38.42
N GLY A 132 -22.71 59.20 38.43
CA GLY A 132 -22.82 60.07 39.62
C GLY A 132 -21.50 60.79 39.94
N SER A 133 -21.44 62.11 40.14
CA SER A 133 -22.42 63.18 40.26
C SER A 133 -21.80 64.48 39.77
#